data_AF-A0A0E3STC2-F1
#
_entry.id   AF-A0A0E3STC2-F1
#
_cell.length_a   1.000
_cell.length_b   1.000
_cell.length_c   1.000
_cell.angle_alpha   90.00
_cell.angle_beta   90.00
_cell.angle_gamma   90.00
#
_symmetry.space_group_name_H-M   'P 1'
#
loop_
_entity.id
_entity.type
_entity.pdbx_description
1 polymer ?
#
loop_
_entity_poly.entity_id
_entity_poly.type
_entity_poly.pdbx_seq_one_letter_code
_entity_poly.pdbx_strand_id
1 'polypeptide(L)'
;MQEQGISHLSPALKTWRDLSEEDRDLRIRALLTISAMRKGASLTKAAKEQGITSKQAAAHLGKYVHKKKGRWIATHTDKIERGRWFYSDGERISVIINDSRDASLISKYLNAVRWALKSGDESILQSFKGVKVTDVDGGMHCFRN
;
A
#
# COMPACT_ATOMS: atom_id res chain seq x y z
N MET A 1 34.86 -6.78 4.17
CA MET A 1 33.47 -7.04 3.72
C MET A 1 32.56 -6.54 4.83
N GLN A 2 32.13 -5.28 4.77
CA GLN A 2 31.31 -4.69 5.84
C GLN A 2 29.85 -5.06 5.59
N GLU A 3 29.32 -5.98 6.40
CA GLU A 3 27.88 -6.03 6.66
C GLU A 3 27.50 -4.68 7.25
N GLN A 4 26.84 -3.85 6.43
CA GLN A 4 26.26 -2.62 6.93
C GLN A 4 25.12 -2.99 7.87
N GLY A 5 25.42 -2.94 9.17
CA GLY A 5 24.45 -3.00 10.23
C GLY A 5 23.37 -1.95 10.00
N ILE A 6 22.16 -2.42 9.69
CA ILE A 6 20.94 -1.63 9.77
C ILE A 6 20.61 -1.50 11.26
N SER A 7 21.33 -0.64 11.99
CA SER A 7 21.01 -0.32 13.39
C SER A 7 20.01 0.84 13.45
N HIS A 8 19.02 0.70 14.34
CA HIS A 8 17.67 1.32 14.38
C HIS A 8 16.68 0.69 13.39
N LEU A 9 15.73 -0.07 13.96
CA LEU A 9 14.66 -0.83 13.29
C LEU A 9 14.25 -0.20 11.97
N SER A 10 14.49 -0.92 10.86
CA SER A 10 14.07 -0.55 9.50
C SER A 10 12.69 0.11 9.54
N PRO A 11 12.45 1.22 8.83
CA PRO A 11 11.13 1.83 8.76
C PRO A 11 10.05 0.84 8.40
N ALA A 12 10.34 -0.26 7.69
CA ALA A 12 9.39 -1.33 7.41
C ALA A 12 8.82 -2.06 8.66
N LEU A 13 9.50 -1.99 9.80
CA LEU A 13 9.10 -2.64 11.06
C LEU A 13 8.30 -1.72 11.98
N LYS A 14 8.35 -0.41 11.78
CA LYS A 14 7.59 0.56 12.60
C LYS A 14 6.11 0.51 12.25
N THR A 15 5.24 0.71 13.24
CA THR A 15 3.79 0.90 12.98
C THR A 15 3.58 2.20 12.19
N TRP A 16 2.42 2.36 11.57
CA TRP A 16 2.07 3.60 10.86
C TRP A 16 2.04 4.81 11.80
N ARG A 17 1.62 4.60 13.04
CA ARG A 17 1.47 5.64 14.06
C ARG A 17 2.82 6.16 14.52
N ASP A 18 3.83 5.29 14.61
CA ASP A 18 5.19 5.64 15.06
C ASP A 18 6.08 6.26 13.98
N LEU A 19 5.59 6.37 12.74
CA LEU A 19 6.33 7.05 11.67
C LEU A 19 6.20 8.57 11.75
N SER A 20 7.30 9.27 11.42
CA SER A 20 7.25 10.68 11.08
C SER A 20 6.44 10.91 9.80
N GLU A 21 6.01 12.13 9.55
CA GLU A 21 5.27 12.47 8.33
C GLU A 21 6.08 12.20 7.07
N GLU A 22 7.38 12.52 7.10
CA GLU A 22 8.32 12.20 6.02
C GLU A 22 8.41 10.69 5.78
N ASP A 23 8.55 9.88 6.84
CA ASP A 23 8.60 8.43 6.71
C ASP A 23 7.28 7.84 6.20
N ARG A 24 6.13 8.46 6.53
CA ARG A 24 4.81 8.06 6.00
C ARG A 24 4.73 8.30 4.50
N ASP A 25 5.19 9.46 4.02
CA ASP A 25 5.25 9.77 2.58
C ASP A 25 6.19 8.80 1.85
N LEU A 26 7.41 8.60 2.36
CA LEU A 26 8.37 7.64 1.80
C LEU A 26 7.81 6.22 1.79
N ARG A 27 7.09 5.81 2.84
CA ARG A 27 6.41 4.51 2.88
C ARG A 27 5.33 4.41 1.80
N ILE A 28 4.47 5.41 1.65
CA ILE A 28 3.42 5.41 0.61
C ILE A 28 4.06 5.25 -0.78
N ARG A 29 5.11 6.03 -1.07
CA ARG A 29 5.84 5.95 -2.35
C ARG A 29 6.48 4.58 -2.55
N ALA A 30 7.10 4.02 -1.51
CA ALA A 30 7.67 2.67 -1.56
C ALA A 30 6.61 1.59 -1.80
N LEU A 31 5.42 1.74 -1.21
CA LEU A 31 4.29 0.83 -1.43
C LEU A 31 3.72 0.92 -2.86
N LEU A 32 3.77 2.10 -3.49
CA LEU A 32 3.47 2.24 -4.91
C LEU A 32 4.57 1.59 -5.78
N THR A 33 5.84 1.73 -5.38
CA THR A 33 6.98 1.06 -6.03
C THR A 33 6.83 -0.47 -6.03
N ILE A 34 6.53 -1.11 -4.90
CA ILE A 34 6.34 -2.58 -4.86
C ILE A 34 5.11 -3.02 -5.69
N SER A 35 4.06 -2.21 -5.74
CA SER A 35 2.88 -2.46 -6.60
C SER A 35 3.27 -2.47 -8.08
N ALA A 36 4.10 -1.54 -8.53
CA ALA A 36 4.64 -1.53 -9.89
C ALA A 36 5.59 -2.71 -10.15
N MET A 37 6.42 -3.09 -9.17
CA MET A 37 7.28 -4.27 -9.28
C MET A 37 6.48 -5.56 -9.47
N ARG A 38 5.35 -5.71 -8.76
CA ARG A 38 4.43 -6.85 -8.94
C ARG A 38 3.81 -6.92 -10.34
N LYS A 39 3.83 -5.81 -11.09
CA LYS A 39 3.42 -5.73 -12.50
C LYS A 39 4.58 -5.86 -13.49
N GLY A 40 5.79 -6.17 -13.01
CA GLY A 40 6.96 -6.45 -13.84
C GLY A 40 8.01 -5.33 -13.91
N ALA A 41 7.81 -4.20 -13.23
CA ALA A 41 8.82 -3.15 -13.20
C ALA A 41 10.05 -3.54 -12.34
N SER A 42 11.24 -3.05 -12.70
CA SER A 42 12.42 -3.17 -11.82
C SER A 42 12.30 -2.20 -10.64
N LEU A 43 12.92 -2.53 -9.50
CA LEU A 43 12.95 -1.64 -8.32
C LEU A 43 13.41 -0.23 -8.68
N THR A 44 14.48 -0.11 -9.46
CA THR A 44 15.04 1.20 -9.85
C THR A 44 14.07 2.01 -10.69
N LYS A 45 13.43 1.41 -11.70
CA LYS A 45 12.46 2.10 -12.54
C LYS A 45 11.25 2.54 -11.71
N ALA A 46 10.68 1.61 -10.95
CA ALA A 46 9.50 1.85 -10.12
C ALA A 46 9.75 2.86 -8.99
N ALA A 47 10.94 2.88 -8.38
CA ALA A 47 11.31 3.85 -7.35
C ALA A 47 11.46 5.25 -7.96
N LYS A 48 12.14 5.36 -9.12
CA LYS A 48 12.31 6.61 -9.85
C LYS A 48 10.97 7.24 -10.25
N GLU A 49 10.01 6.43 -10.71
CA GLU A 49 8.65 6.91 -11.05
C GLU A 49 7.90 7.49 -9.84
N GLN A 50 8.25 7.08 -8.62
CA GLN A 50 7.67 7.62 -7.38
C GLN A 50 8.53 8.73 -6.75
N GLY A 51 9.63 9.12 -7.41
CA GLY A 51 10.53 10.17 -6.93
C GLY A 51 11.38 9.76 -5.72
N ILE A 52 11.63 8.47 -5.51
CA ILE A 52 12.48 7.97 -4.41
C ILE A 52 13.62 7.11 -4.94
N THR A 53 14.67 6.96 -4.13
CA THR A 53 15.77 6.05 -4.45
C THR A 53 15.40 4.59 -4.20
N SER A 54 16.04 3.65 -4.91
CA SER A 54 15.90 2.21 -4.63
C SER A 54 16.27 1.86 -3.18
N LYS A 55 17.19 2.62 -2.56
CA LYS A 55 17.59 2.44 -1.16
C LYS A 55 16.45 2.83 -0.21
N GLN A 56 15.82 3.98 -0.41
CA GLN A 56 14.65 4.40 0.36
C GLN A 56 13.50 3.40 0.18
N ALA A 57 13.19 3.01 -1.07
CA ALA A 57 12.16 2.01 -1.32
C ALA A 57 12.43 0.70 -0.57
N ALA A 58 13.64 0.15 -0.69
CA ALA A 58 14.01 -1.09 0.02
C ALA A 58 13.94 -0.94 1.55
N ALA A 59 14.31 0.22 2.11
CA ALA A 59 14.26 0.46 3.55
C ALA A 59 12.84 0.44 4.13
N HIS A 60 11.84 0.94 3.41
CA HIS A 60 10.43 0.91 3.83
C HIS A 60 9.70 -0.39 3.45
N LEU A 61 10.22 -1.15 2.48
CA LEU A 61 9.64 -2.43 2.07
C LEU A 61 10.22 -3.64 2.83
N GLY A 62 11.42 -3.52 3.39
CA GLY A 62 12.05 -4.56 4.21
C GLY A 62 12.03 -5.92 3.52
N LYS A 63 11.58 -6.96 4.22
CA LYS A 63 11.54 -8.35 3.72
C LYS A 63 10.67 -8.58 2.47
N TYR A 64 9.80 -7.64 2.12
CA TYR A 64 8.88 -7.78 0.98
C TYR A 64 9.55 -7.45 -0.36
N VAL A 65 10.80 -6.98 -0.34
CA VAL A 65 11.66 -6.86 -1.51
C VAL A 65 13.03 -7.44 -1.18
N HIS A 66 13.51 -8.38 -2.00
CA HIS A 66 14.79 -9.06 -1.78
C HIS A 66 15.56 -9.25 -3.09
N LYS A 67 16.87 -9.46 -3.01
CA LYS A 67 17.69 -9.78 -4.18
C LYS A 67 17.76 -11.30 -4.39
N LYS A 68 17.57 -11.75 -5.63
CA LYS A 68 17.80 -13.13 -6.07
C LYS A 68 18.54 -13.10 -7.40
N LYS A 69 19.70 -13.77 -7.47
CA LYS A 69 20.56 -13.81 -8.67
C LYS A 69 20.82 -12.41 -9.27
N GLY A 70 21.13 -11.43 -8.41
CA GLY A 70 21.42 -10.05 -8.80
C GLY A 70 20.20 -9.18 -9.16
N ARG A 71 18.98 -9.73 -9.18
CA ARG A 71 17.74 -8.99 -9.47
C ARG A 71 16.92 -8.77 -8.22
N TRP A 72 16.32 -7.58 -8.09
CA TRP A 72 15.33 -7.30 -7.05
C TRP A 72 14.00 -7.97 -7.39
N ILE A 73 13.43 -8.67 -6.42
CA ILE A 73 12.15 -9.38 -6.52
C ILE A 73 11.23 -8.88 -5.42
N ALA A 74 9.99 -8.58 -5.79
CA ALA A 74 8.91 -8.27 -4.86
C ALA A 74 8.16 -9.54 -4.45
N THR A 75 7.76 -9.64 -3.19
CA THR A 75 6.80 -10.66 -2.76
C THR A 75 5.41 -10.36 -3.35
N HIS A 76 4.59 -11.40 -3.49
CA HIS A 76 3.24 -11.25 -4.05
C HIS A 76 2.33 -10.39 -3.17
N THR A 77 2.43 -10.54 -1.85
CA THR A 77 1.71 -9.77 -0.85
C THR A 77 2.67 -9.23 0.20
N ASP A 78 2.18 -8.30 1.00
CA ASP A 78 2.91 -7.77 2.15
C ASP A 78 1.97 -7.45 3.32
N LYS A 79 2.57 -7.32 4.51
CA LYS A 79 1.91 -6.98 5.78
C LYS A 79 2.44 -5.66 6.38
N ILE A 80 2.65 -4.62 5.56
CA ILE A 80 3.16 -3.32 6.02
C ILE A 80 1.99 -2.38 6.36
N GLU A 81 2.00 -1.75 7.53
CA GLU A 81 0.95 -0.79 7.89
C GLU A 81 0.97 0.46 7.00
N ARG A 82 -0.21 0.91 6.56
CA ARG A 82 -0.41 2.11 5.76
C ARG A 82 -1.76 2.77 6.04
N GLY A 83 -1.78 4.10 6.01
CA GLY A 83 -3.03 4.86 5.98
C GLY A 83 -3.75 4.71 4.64
N ARG A 84 -5.07 4.51 4.67
CA ARG A 84 -5.97 4.53 3.51
C ARG A 84 -7.25 5.24 3.86
N TRP A 85 -7.92 5.78 2.85
CA TRP A 85 -9.26 6.34 3.00
C TRP A 85 -10.19 5.73 1.95
N PHE A 86 -11.48 5.69 2.26
CA PHE A 86 -12.56 5.31 1.34
C PHE A 86 -13.92 5.75 1.87
N TYR A 87 -14.96 5.55 1.06
CA TYR A 87 -16.34 5.84 1.44
C TYR A 87 -17.02 4.66 2.13
N SER A 88 -17.58 4.90 3.31
CA SER A 88 -18.42 3.97 4.06
C SER A 88 -19.66 4.74 4.54
N ASP A 89 -20.83 4.22 4.21
CA ASP A 89 -22.13 4.81 4.59
C ASP A 89 -22.24 6.29 4.19
N GLY A 90 -21.76 6.63 2.99
CA GLY A 90 -21.76 8.00 2.47
C GLY A 90 -20.65 8.91 3.02
N GLU A 91 -19.89 8.46 4.02
CA GLU A 91 -18.85 9.25 4.66
C GLU A 91 -17.45 8.82 4.24
N ARG A 92 -16.54 9.78 4.13
CA ARG A 92 -15.11 9.49 3.90
C ARG A 92 -14.44 9.16 5.23
N ILE A 93 -14.09 7.90 5.40
CA ILE A 93 -13.34 7.42 6.57
C ILE A 93 -11.86 7.20 6.24
N SER A 94 -11.00 7.29 7.25
CA SER A 94 -9.59 6.94 7.17
C SER A 94 -9.26 5.79 8.12
N VAL A 95 -8.58 4.78 7.61
CA VAL A 95 -8.21 3.57 8.35
C VAL A 95 -6.72 3.29 8.18
N ILE A 96 -6.14 2.54 9.13
CA ILE A 96 -4.80 1.99 8.98
C ILE A 96 -4.98 0.50 8.69
N ILE A 97 -4.44 0.03 7.58
CA ILE A 97 -4.48 -1.39 7.20
C ILE A 97 -3.05 -1.92 7.11
N ASN A 98 -2.88 -3.22 7.28
CA ASN A 98 -1.58 -3.86 7.06
C ASN A 98 -1.54 -4.77 5.83
N ASP A 99 -2.68 -5.17 5.25
CA ASP A 99 -2.70 -6.12 4.13
C ASP A 99 -2.74 -5.44 2.75
N SER A 100 -1.77 -5.80 1.91
CA SER A 100 -1.75 -5.39 0.50
C SER A 100 -2.98 -5.81 -0.33
N ARG A 101 -3.71 -6.85 0.09
CA ARG A 101 -4.94 -7.32 -0.55
C ARG A 101 -6.09 -6.35 -0.26
N ASP A 102 -6.23 -5.93 0.99
CA ASP A 102 -7.20 -4.90 1.40
C ASP A 102 -6.87 -3.57 0.73
N ALA A 103 -5.58 -3.21 0.66
CA ALA A 103 -5.13 -2.01 -0.05
C ALA A 103 -5.55 -2.03 -1.52
N SER A 104 -5.43 -3.19 -2.17
CA SER A 104 -5.83 -3.37 -3.56
C SER A 104 -7.35 -3.33 -3.74
N LEU A 105 -8.07 -3.91 -2.79
CA LEU A 105 -9.53 -3.92 -2.75
C LEU A 105 -10.10 -2.49 -2.60
N ILE A 106 -9.57 -1.70 -1.66
CA ILE A 106 -9.91 -0.27 -1.51
C ILE A 106 -9.64 0.49 -2.82
N SER A 107 -8.49 0.24 -3.48
CA SER A 107 -8.18 0.91 -4.75
C SER A 107 -9.16 0.54 -5.87
N LYS A 108 -9.61 -0.71 -5.94
CA LYS A 108 -10.64 -1.14 -6.89
C LYS A 108 -11.97 -0.45 -6.61
N TYR A 109 -12.38 -0.38 -5.35
CA TYR A 109 -13.60 0.31 -4.94
C TYR A 109 -13.57 1.80 -5.32
N LEU A 110 -12.50 2.53 -4.97
CA LEU A 110 -12.36 3.95 -5.32
C LEU A 110 -12.37 4.20 -6.83
N ASN A 111 -11.81 3.28 -7.62
CA ASN A 111 -11.89 3.35 -9.08
C ASN A 111 -13.33 3.14 -9.57
N ALA A 112 -14.07 2.19 -8.96
CA ALA A 112 -15.47 1.97 -9.28
C ALA A 112 -16.35 3.17 -8.92
N VAL A 113 -16.14 3.78 -7.75
CA VAL A 113 -16.81 5.03 -7.33
C VAL A 113 -16.54 6.14 -8.34
N ARG A 114 -15.28 6.34 -8.75
CA ARG A 114 -14.94 7.34 -9.77
C ARG A 114 -15.68 7.09 -11.09
N TRP A 115 -15.79 5.84 -11.51
CA TRP A 115 -16.52 5.47 -12.73
C TRP A 115 -18.02 5.69 -12.61
N ALA A 116 -18.63 5.31 -11.48
CA ALA A 116 -20.05 5.54 -11.21
C ALA A 116 -20.36 7.04 -11.26
N LEU A 117 -19.57 7.88 -10.58
CA LEU A 117 -19.72 9.34 -10.60
C LEU A 117 -19.56 9.93 -12.01
N LYS A 118 -18.65 9.38 -12.83
CA LYS A 118 -18.40 9.86 -14.19
C LYS A 118 -19.49 9.45 -15.18
N SER A 119 -20.01 8.24 -15.07
CA SER A 119 -20.94 7.64 -16.04
C SER A 119 -22.41 7.74 -15.63
N GLY A 120 -22.69 7.95 -14.33
CA GLY A 120 -24.02 7.81 -13.74
C GLY A 120 -24.44 6.35 -13.48
N ASP A 121 -23.62 5.37 -13.85
CA ASP A 121 -23.93 3.95 -13.67
C ASP A 121 -23.43 3.42 -12.32
N GLU A 122 -24.35 3.27 -11.37
CA GLU A 122 -24.05 2.73 -10.04
C GLU A 122 -23.96 1.19 -10.01
N SER A 123 -24.32 0.49 -11.08
CA SER A 123 -24.30 -0.98 -11.10
C SER A 123 -22.90 -1.55 -10.85
N ILE A 124 -21.84 -0.82 -11.22
CA ILE A 124 -20.43 -1.17 -10.97
C ILE A 124 -20.11 -1.32 -9.47
N LEU A 125 -20.88 -0.65 -8.60
CA LEU A 125 -20.70 -0.68 -7.15
C LEU A 125 -21.31 -1.92 -6.50
N GLN A 126 -22.21 -2.64 -7.18
CA GLN A 126 -22.89 -3.81 -6.61
C GLN A 126 -21.92 -4.90 -6.15
N SER A 127 -20.80 -5.07 -6.87
CA SER A 127 -19.76 -6.04 -6.51
C SER A 127 -19.05 -5.76 -5.17
N PHE A 128 -19.21 -4.55 -4.62
CA PHE A 128 -18.63 -4.13 -3.34
C PHE A 128 -19.63 -4.17 -2.18
N LYS A 129 -20.90 -4.48 -2.44
CA LYS A 129 -21.93 -4.54 -1.39
C LYS A 129 -21.61 -5.63 -0.37
N GLY A 130 -21.53 -5.25 0.91
CA GLY A 130 -21.21 -6.17 2.01
C GLY A 130 -19.74 -6.57 2.10
N VAL A 131 -18.89 -6.06 1.21
CA VAL A 131 -17.45 -6.27 1.28
C VAL A 131 -16.87 -5.39 2.38
N LYS A 132 -15.95 -5.96 3.16
CA LYS A 132 -15.35 -5.33 4.34
C LYS A 132 -13.84 -5.31 4.26
N VAL A 133 -13.24 -4.33 4.92
CA VAL A 133 -11.80 -4.25 5.20
C VAL A 133 -11.60 -4.24 6.71
N THR A 134 -10.58 -4.95 7.17
CA THR A 134 -10.20 -4.97 8.60
C THR A 134 -9.02 -4.01 8.81
N ASP A 135 -9.15 -3.09 9.75
CA ASP A 135 -8.04 -2.22 10.17
C ASP A 135 -7.08 -2.95 11.11
N VAL A 136 -5.97 -2.29 11.46
CA VAL A 136 -4.95 -2.85 12.37
C VAL A 136 -5.43 -3.02 13.81
N ASP A 137 -6.52 -2.35 14.21
CA ASP A 137 -7.11 -2.44 15.54
C ASP A 137 -8.21 -3.52 15.59
N GLY A 138 -8.49 -4.19 14.46
CA GLY A 138 -9.52 -5.23 14.32
C GLY A 138 -10.91 -4.70 13.95
N GLY A 139 -11.05 -3.39 13.72
CA GLY A 139 -12.29 -2.77 13.26
C GLY A 139 -12.62 -3.18 11.83
N MET A 140 -13.87 -3.57 11.59
CA MET A 140 -14.37 -3.94 10.26
C MET A 140 -15.18 -2.81 9.63
N HIS A 141 -14.79 -2.40 8.44
CA HIS A 141 -15.37 -1.26 7.73
C HIS A 141 -15.92 -1.70 6.38
N CYS A 142 -17.17 -1.37 6.07
CA CYS A 142 -17.84 -1.79 4.83
C CYS A 142 -17.61 -0.79 3.71
N PHE A 143 -17.56 -1.25 2.46
CA PHE A 143 -17.78 -0.35 1.33
C PHE A 143 -19.28 -0.10 1.20
N ARG A 144 -19.72 1.12 1.49
CA ARG A 144 -21.09 1.54 1.26
C ARG A 144 -21.05 2.94 0.66
N ASN A 145 -21.72 3.07 -0.48
CA ASN A 145 -22.06 4.34 -1.08
C ASN A 145 -23.40 4.80 -0.50
#